data_AF-A0A6S6U2J0-F1
#
_entry.id   AF-A0A6S6U2J0-F1
#
_cell.length_a   1.000
_cell.length_b   1.000
_cell.length_c   1.000
_cell.angle_alpha   90.00
_cell.angle_beta   90.00
_cell.angle_gamma   90.00
#
_symmetry.space_group_name_H-M   'P 1'
#
loop_
_entity.id
_entity.type
_entity.pdbx_description
1 polymer ?
#
loop_
_entity_poly.entity_id
_entity_poly.type
_entity_poly.pdbx_seq_one_letter_code
_entity_poly.pdbx_strand_id
1 'polypeptide(L)'
;MKRIKTVLTFSFFASFLSLIVISCTSTNDETTSTNDIAAVRVNSPIKDTRNANKIAAKSYYYKNLVTLEKGKTTFELDDLANLVNKKVHFVVLYKADAPWAEIFQSGEFEITGDDQMNGLMAAYDLKIIKRFTIDGSNEGIVMEPKSILENPIEAALKVSMVEHVLMVNIKEVPTTTTPLTVDTEK
;
A
#
# COMPACT_ATOMS: atom_id res chain seq x y z
N MET A 1 -65.20 -0.85 -6.58
CA MET A 1 -65.23 -1.94 -7.59
C MET A 1 -63.81 -2.26 -8.05
N LYS A 2 -63.53 -3.56 -8.19
CA LYS A 2 -62.46 -4.23 -8.95
C LYS A 2 -60.98 -4.12 -8.50
N ARG A 3 -60.53 -5.25 -7.95
CA ARG A 3 -59.15 -5.76 -7.90
C ARG A 3 -58.69 -6.17 -9.31
N ILE A 4 -57.39 -6.03 -9.63
CA ILE A 4 -56.67 -6.95 -10.53
C ILE A 4 -55.25 -7.17 -9.98
N LYS A 5 -54.91 -8.45 -9.81
CA LYS A 5 -53.59 -9.00 -9.50
C LYS A 5 -52.85 -9.23 -10.83
N THR A 6 -51.53 -9.04 -10.86
CA THR A 6 -50.68 -9.73 -11.85
C THR A 6 -49.38 -10.18 -11.20
N VAL A 7 -49.30 -11.49 -10.97
CA VAL A 7 -48.08 -12.26 -10.75
C VAL A 7 -47.47 -12.51 -12.13
N LEU A 8 -46.16 -12.33 -12.29
CA LEU A 8 -45.44 -12.90 -13.43
C LEU A 8 -44.14 -13.55 -12.95
N THR A 9 -44.22 -14.87 -12.79
CA THR A 9 -43.11 -15.82 -12.72
C THR A 9 -42.60 -16.11 -14.13
N PHE A 10 -41.28 -16.11 -14.35
CA PHE A 10 -40.66 -16.82 -15.48
C PHE A 10 -39.36 -17.52 -15.05
N SER A 11 -39.56 -18.77 -14.62
CA SER A 11 -38.86 -20.00 -14.99
C SER A 11 -37.52 -19.95 -15.77
N PHE A 12 -36.54 -20.64 -15.18
CA PHE A 12 -35.80 -21.79 -15.75
C PHE A 12 -34.91 -21.55 -17.01
N PHE A 13 -33.59 -21.48 -16.79
CA PHE A 13 -32.61 -21.99 -17.75
C PHE A 13 -31.79 -23.09 -17.09
N ALA A 14 -32.10 -24.31 -17.48
CA ALA A 14 -31.33 -25.50 -17.19
C ALA A 14 -30.32 -25.73 -18.33
N SER A 15 -29.19 -26.32 -17.94
CA SER A 15 -28.51 -27.41 -18.65
C SER A 15 -27.30 -27.10 -19.55
N PHE A 16 -26.16 -27.56 -19.02
CA PHE A 16 -25.16 -28.45 -19.63
C PHE A 16 -24.33 -27.97 -20.83
N LEU A 17 -23.01 -27.91 -20.63
CA LEU A 17 -22.08 -28.49 -21.60
C LEU A 17 -20.87 -29.14 -20.90
N SER A 18 -20.67 -30.42 -21.22
CA SER A 18 -19.76 -31.38 -20.61
C SER A 18 -18.35 -31.37 -21.22
N LEU A 19 -17.45 -32.00 -20.46
CA LEU A 19 -16.05 -32.35 -20.73
C LEU A 19 -15.71 -32.75 -22.17
N ILE A 20 -14.48 -32.39 -22.58
CA ILE A 20 -13.62 -33.25 -23.40
C ILE A 20 -12.28 -33.41 -22.67
N VAL A 21 -12.02 -34.63 -22.21
CA VAL A 21 -10.70 -35.14 -21.84
C VAL A 21 -10.12 -35.81 -23.07
N ILE A 22 -8.90 -35.44 -23.48
CA ILE A 22 -8.07 -36.27 -24.35
C ILE A 22 -6.78 -36.56 -23.58
N SER A 23 -6.68 -37.82 -23.17
CA SER A 23 -5.48 -38.46 -22.63
C SER A 23 -4.63 -38.93 -23.81
N CYS A 24 -3.36 -38.54 -23.88
CA CYS A 24 -2.36 -39.22 -24.70
C CYS A 24 -1.56 -40.16 -23.79
N THR A 25 -1.83 -41.46 -23.90
CA THR A 25 -1.08 -42.53 -23.24
C THR A 25 -0.06 -43.13 -24.21
N SER A 26 1.23 -43.06 -23.82
CA SER A 26 2.26 -44.14 -23.84
C SER A 26 2.74 -44.68 -25.22
N THR A 27 3.98 -45.10 -25.47
CA THR A 27 5.06 -45.68 -24.63
C THR A 27 6.37 -45.79 -25.46
N ASN A 28 7.50 -46.06 -24.76
CA ASN A 28 8.79 -46.68 -25.19
C ASN A 28 9.93 -45.65 -25.43
N ASP A 29 11.12 -45.72 -24.82
CA ASP A 29 11.97 -46.86 -24.41
C ASP A 29 12.87 -46.57 -23.17
N GLU A 30 13.30 -47.66 -22.51
CA GLU A 30 14.29 -47.75 -21.43
C GLU A 30 15.74 -47.40 -21.87
N THR A 31 16.61 -46.95 -20.94
CA THR A 31 17.99 -47.47 -20.71
C THR A 31 18.65 -46.79 -19.47
N THR A 32 18.84 -47.59 -18.42
CA THR A 32 20.01 -47.74 -17.50
C THR A 32 20.56 -46.59 -16.65
N SER A 33 20.60 -46.90 -15.34
CA SER A 33 21.23 -46.25 -14.18
C SER A 33 22.64 -45.68 -14.36
N THR A 34 22.96 -44.60 -13.64
CA THR A 34 24.08 -44.53 -12.68
C THR A 34 23.81 -43.40 -11.68
N ASN A 35 23.75 -43.75 -10.39
CA ASN A 35 23.82 -42.79 -9.29
C ASN A 35 25.23 -42.20 -9.26
N ASP A 36 25.35 -40.87 -9.33
CA ASP A 36 26.47 -40.20 -8.67
C ASP A 36 26.02 -38.91 -8.00
N ILE A 37 26.37 -38.86 -6.72
CA ILE A 37 26.09 -37.83 -5.75
C ILE A 37 27.08 -36.70 -6.00
N ALA A 38 26.58 -35.54 -6.41
CA ALA A 38 27.23 -34.26 -6.13
C ALA A 38 26.18 -33.32 -5.55
N ALA A 39 25.99 -33.45 -4.24
CA ALA A 39 25.24 -32.50 -3.45
C ALA A 39 25.95 -31.15 -3.46
N VAL A 40 25.67 -30.31 -4.47
CA VAL A 40 25.89 -28.87 -4.35
C VAL A 40 24.74 -28.34 -3.49
N ARG A 41 24.89 -28.50 -2.17
CA ARG A 41 24.18 -27.68 -1.19
C ARG A 41 24.65 -26.24 -1.41
N VAL A 42 23.99 -25.52 -2.29
CA VAL A 42 23.93 -24.06 -2.19
C VAL A 42 23.03 -23.78 -0.98
N ASN A 43 23.62 -23.87 0.21
CA ASN A 43 23.15 -23.06 1.32
C ASN A 43 23.41 -21.61 0.89
N SER A 44 22.51 -21.07 0.07
CA SER A 44 22.33 -19.62 0.05
C SER A 44 21.86 -19.29 1.45
N PRO A 45 22.65 -18.57 2.28
CA PRO A 45 22.04 -17.92 3.41
C PRO A 45 20.93 -17.07 2.79
N ILE A 46 19.67 -17.34 3.18
CA ILE A 46 18.61 -16.36 3.07
C ILE A 46 19.15 -15.19 3.86
N LYS A 47 19.81 -14.28 3.15
CA LYS A 47 20.32 -13.05 3.67
C LYS A 47 19.04 -12.25 3.86
N ASP A 48 18.46 -12.44 5.05
CA ASP A 48 17.33 -11.70 5.55
C ASP A 48 17.71 -10.22 5.42
N THR A 49 17.33 -9.60 4.30
CA THR A 49 17.54 -8.17 4.02
C THR A 49 16.57 -7.31 4.83
N ARG A 50 16.07 -7.83 5.95
CA ARG A 50 15.50 -7.08 7.09
C ARG A 50 16.54 -6.21 7.82
N ASN A 51 17.66 -5.89 7.19
CA ASN A 51 18.52 -4.77 7.55
C ASN A 51 18.21 -3.57 6.66
N ALA A 52 16.93 -3.21 6.53
CA ALA A 52 16.58 -1.82 6.37
C ALA A 52 16.91 -1.15 7.70
N ASN A 53 17.82 -0.16 7.68
CA ASN A 53 18.17 0.66 8.84
C ASN A 53 16.94 0.84 9.72
N LYS A 54 17.00 0.30 10.95
CA LYS A 54 15.98 0.47 11.98
C LYS A 54 16.03 1.93 12.42
N ILE A 55 15.58 2.84 11.55
CA ILE A 55 15.45 4.25 11.84
C ILE A 55 14.27 4.29 12.79
N ALA A 56 14.57 4.23 14.11
CA ALA A 56 13.64 4.58 15.17
C ALA A 56 12.94 5.87 14.72
N ALA A 57 11.67 5.71 14.42
CA ALA A 57 11.02 6.55 13.46
C ALA A 57 10.68 7.90 14.10
N LYS A 58 11.62 8.86 13.99
CA LYS A 58 11.37 10.27 14.31
C LYS A 58 10.13 10.82 13.59
N SER A 59 9.69 10.19 12.50
CA SER A 59 8.49 10.55 11.75
C SER A 59 7.16 10.29 12.46
N TYR A 60 7.11 9.51 13.54
CA TYR A 60 5.86 9.30 14.29
C TYR A 60 5.50 10.48 15.19
N TYR A 61 6.48 11.26 15.65
CA TYR A 61 6.30 12.31 16.65
C TYR A 61 5.88 13.69 16.11
N TYR A 62 5.66 13.84 14.80
CA TYR A 62 5.11 15.08 14.26
C TYR A 62 3.63 15.23 14.64
N LYS A 63 3.19 16.47 14.84
CA LYS A 63 1.78 16.79 15.07
C LYS A 63 0.96 16.26 13.89
N ASN A 64 0.09 15.30 14.18
CA ASN A 64 -0.91 14.81 13.23
C ASN A 64 -1.91 15.94 12.99
N LEU A 65 -2.15 16.28 11.72
CA LEU A 65 -3.19 17.23 11.36
C LEU A 65 -4.52 16.53 11.15
N VAL A 66 -4.49 15.39 10.47
CA VAL A 66 -5.67 14.54 10.24
C VAL A 66 -5.24 13.08 10.23
N THR A 67 -6.09 12.22 10.76
CA THR A 67 -5.95 10.77 10.76
C THR A 67 -7.18 10.18 10.10
N LEU A 68 -6.97 9.35 9.09
CA LEU A 68 -8.02 8.68 8.34
C LEU A 68 -7.85 7.18 8.38
N GLU A 69 -8.92 6.49 8.73
CA GLU A 69 -8.99 5.03 8.80
C GLU A 69 -10.15 4.56 7.91
N LYS A 70 -9.83 3.78 6.87
CA LYS A 70 -10.83 3.17 5.97
C LYS A 70 -11.89 4.16 5.46
N GLY A 71 -11.47 5.33 5.01
CA GLY A 71 -12.35 6.36 4.47
C GLY A 71 -13.15 7.13 5.54
N LYS A 72 -12.77 7.06 6.81
CA LYS A 72 -13.38 7.83 7.91
C LYS A 72 -12.37 8.74 8.56
N THR A 73 -12.82 9.91 8.99
CA THR A 73 -12.06 10.90 9.75
C THR A 73 -12.85 11.30 10.98
N THR A 74 -12.17 11.60 12.09
CA THR A 74 -12.79 12.10 13.33
C THR A 74 -12.61 13.61 13.51
N PHE A 75 -12.14 14.31 12.49
CA PHE A 75 -11.79 15.73 12.55
C PHE A 75 -12.98 16.62 12.18
N GLU A 76 -13.08 17.75 12.88
CA GLU A 76 -14.08 18.80 12.64
C GLU A 76 -13.72 19.65 11.41
N LEU A 77 -14.69 20.37 10.85
CA LEU A 77 -14.52 21.16 9.62
C LEU A 77 -13.40 22.22 9.73
N ASP A 78 -13.21 22.78 10.92
CA ASP A 78 -12.24 23.85 11.19
C ASP A 78 -10.79 23.35 11.15
N ASP A 79 -10.55 22.08 11.49
CA ASP A 79 -9.22 21.46 11.39
C ASP A 79 -8.83 21.23 9.92
N LEU A 80 -9.83 21.05 9.04
CA LEU A 80 -9.65 20.82 7.61
C LEU A 80 -9.28 22.11 6.86
N ALA A 81 -9.81 23.27 7.29
CA ALA A 81 -9.48 24.58 6.71
C ALA A 81 -7.99 24.93 6.82
N ASN A 82 -7.32 24.43 7.87
CA ASN A 82 -5.90 24.67 8.12
C ASN A 82 -4.96 23.88 7.19
N LEU A 83 -5.48 22.99 6.34
CA LEU A 83 -4.71 22.19 5.40
C LEU A 83 -4.62 22.78 4.00
N VAL A 84 -5.54 23.69 3.66
CA VAL A 84 -5.60 24.31 2.34
C VAL A 84 -4.30 25.08 2.10
N ASN A 85 -3.70 24.88 0.93
CA ASN A 85 -2.45 25.51 0.51
C ASN A 85 -1.20 25.18 1.35
N LYS A 86 -1.25 24.19 2.25
CA LYS A 86 -0.05 23.76 3.00
C LYS A 86 0.68 22.62 2.30
N LYS A 87 2.01 22.64 2.38
CA LYS A 87 2.81 21.47 2.07
C LYS A 87 2.65 20.44 3.19
N VAL A 88 2.19 19.25 2.83
CA VAL A 88 1.90 18.16 3.77
C VAL A 88 2.58 16.87 3.35
N HIS A 89 2.79 15.97 4.30
CA HIS A 89 3.16 14.58 4.05
C HIS A 89 2.00 13.65 4.42
N PHE A 90 1.86 12.59 3.65
CA PHE A 90 0.98 11.48 3.96
C PHE A 90 1.81 10.34 4.54
N VAL A 91 1.56 10.00 5.80
CA VAL A 91 2.17 8.83 6.44
C VAL A 91 1.15 7.71 6.41
N VAL A 92 1.39 6.74 5.53
CA VAL A 92 0.51 5.58 5.33
C VAL A 92 1.05 4.42 6.15
N LEU A 93 0.20 3.87 7.00
CA LEU A 93 0.49 2.67 7.80
C LEU A 93 -0.26 1.52 7.15
N TYR A 94 0.41 0.39 6.96
CA TYR A 94 -0.15 -0.79 6.31
C TYR A 94 0.37 -2.07 6.95
N LYS A 95 -0.32 -3.18 6.70
CA LYS A 95 0.12 -4.49 7.17
C LYS A 95 1.39 -4.93 6.44
N ALA A 96 2.33 -5.53 7.14
CA ALA A 96 3.57 -6.04 6.55
C ALA A 96 3.34 -7.13 5.49
N ASP A 97 2.17 -7.78 5.49
CA ASP A 97 1.75 -8.80 4.51
C ASP A 97 0.98 -8.23 3.31
N ALA A 98 0.91 -6.90 3.15
CA ALA A 98 0.23 -6.26 2.04
C ALA A 98 0.88 -6.66 0.68
N PRO A 99 0.15 -7.36 -0.22
CA PRO A 99 0.74 -7.83 -1.49
C PRO A 99 1.28 -6.69 -2.35
N TRP A 100 0.60 -5.55 -2.34
CA TRP A 100 0.99 -4.36 -3.10
C TRP A 100 2.31 -3.74 -2.63
N ALA A 101 2.74 -4.01 -1.40
CA ALA A 101 3.98 -3.51 -0.83
C ALA A 101 5.16 -4.49 -1.01
N GLU A 102 4.93 -5.68 -1.57
CA GLU A 102 5.97 -6.72 -1.71
C GLU A 102 7.14 -6.23 -2.57
N ILE A 103 6.86 -5.42 -3.59
CA ILE A 103 7.88 -4.80 -4.45
C ILE A 103 8.92 -4.00 -3.66
N PHE A 104 8.56 -3.44 -2.50
CA PHE A 104 9.49 -2.70 -1.64
C PHE A 104 10.63 -3.56 -1.07
N GLN A 105 10.53 -4.89 -1.15
CA GLN A 105 11.62 -5.80 -0.76
C GLN A 105 12.77 -5.82 -1.78
N SER A 106 12.52 -5.43 -3.03
CA SER A 106 13.54 -5.34 -4.07
C SER A 106 14.45 -4.09 -3.92
N GLY A 107 14.04 -3.15 -3.07
CA GLY A 107 14.68 -1.83 -2.95
C GLY A 107 14.08 -0.77 -3.88
N GLU A 108 13.09 -1.14 -4.70
CA GLU A 108 12.28 -0.21 -5.48
C GLU A 108 11.16 0.36 -4.60
N PHE A 109 11.08 1.68 -4.47
CA PHE A 109 10.07 2.34 -3.62
C PHE A 109 9.24 3.39 -4.37
N GLU A 110 9.49 3.59 -5.67
CA GLU A 110 8.81 4.64 -6.45
C GLU A 110 7.39 4.25 -6.86
N ILE A 111 7.12 2.94 -6.95
CA ILE A 111 5.85 2.36 -7.36
C ILE A 111 5.42 1.27 -6.37
N THR A 112 4.14 0.96 -6.36
CA THR A 112 3.58 -0.22 -5.66
C THR A 112 3.23 -1.31 -6.67
N GLY A 113 2.93 -2.52 -6.17
CA GLY A 113 2.39 -3.61 -6.98
C GLY A 113 0.87 -3.52 -7.22
N ASP A 114 0.22 -2.39 -6.94
CA ASP A 114 -1.23 -2.23 -7.03
C ASP A 114 -1.63 -1.02 -7.89
N ASP A 115 -2.43 -1.29 -8.91
CA ASP A 115 -2.88 -0.28 -9.87
C ASP A 115 -3.73 0.80 -9.22
N GLN A 116 -4.52 0.47 -8.19
CA GLN A 116 -5.34 1.44 -7.49
C GLN A 116 -4.46 2.44 -6.73
N MET A 117 -3.49 1.98 -5.95
CA MET A 117 -2.55 2.84 -5.22
C MET A 117 -1.69 3.65 -6.19
N ASN A 118 -1.15 3.03 -7.23
CA ASN A 118 -0.37 3.73 -8.26
C ASN A 118 -1.20 4.80 -8.99
N GLY A 119 -2.47 4.48 -9.30
CA GLY A 119 -3.40 5.43 -9.90
C GLY A 119 -3.70 6.62 -8.99
N LEU A 120 -3.85 6.40 -7.69
CA LEU A 120 -4.00 7.48 -6.70
C LEU A 120 -2.72 8.31 -6.60
N MET A 121 -1.55 7.67 -6.57
CA MET A 121 -0.27 8.38 -6.56
C MET A 121 -0.12 9.26 -7.80
N ALA A 122 -0.48 8.78 -8.99
CA ALA A 122 -0.45 9.58 -10.20
C ALA A 122 -1.49 10.72 -10.18
N ALA A 123 -2.74 10.45 -9.77
CA ALA A 123 -3.82 11.42 -9.76
C ALA A 123 -3.57 12.62 -8.82
N TYR A 124 -2.85 12.38 -7.72
CA TYR A 124 -2.49 13.40 -6.74
C TYR A 124 -1.00 13.78 -6.78
N ASP A 125 -0.30 13.39 -7.85
CA ASP A 125 1.15 13.63 -8.05
C ASP A 125 1.99 13.36 -6.78
N LEU A 126 1.71 12.23 -6.14
CA LEU A 126 2.36 11.75 -4.93
C LEU A 126 3.60 10.93 -5.28
N LYS A 127 4.61 11.08 -4.44
CA LYS A 127 5.89 10.37 -4.50
C LYS A 127 6.17 9.75 -3.15
N ILE A 128 6.54 8.48 -3.12
CA ILE A 128 7.07 7.84 -1.92
C ILE A 128 8.49 8.36 -1.68
N ILE A 129 8.74 8.94 -0.51
CA ILE A 129 10.07 9.43 -0.11
C ILE A 129 10.77 8.54 0.91
N LYS A 130 10.00 7.69 1.60
CA LYS A 130 10.53 6.89 2.70
C LYS A 130 9.66 5.68 2.97
N ARG A 131 10.31 4.56 3.32
CA ARG A 131 9.71 3.41 3.98
C ARG A 131 10.27 3.25 5.39
N PHE A 132 9.49 2.70 6.30
CA PHE A 132 9.93 2.34 7.64
C PHE A 132 9.13 1.14 8.17
N THR A 133 9.75 0.35 9.04
CA THR A 133 9.08 -0.73 9.77
C THR A 133 8.58 -0.20 11.11
N ILE A 134 7.37 -0.58 11.51
CA ILE A 134 6.80 -0.22 12.81
C ILE A 134 7.13 -1.32 13.81
N ASP A 135 6.70 -2.53 13.48
CA ASP A 135 6.84 -3.76 14.26
C ASP A 135 6.89 -4.97 13.29
N GLY A 136 6.73 -6.20 13.79
CA GLY A 136 6.77 -7.41 12.96
C GLY A 136 5.52 -7.66 12.09
N SER A 137 4.47 -6.86 12.25
CA SER A 137 3.18 -7.03 11.56
C SER A 137 2.75 -5.79 10.78
N ASN A 138 3.37 -4.65 11.04
CA ASN A 138 3.01 -3.36 10.46
C ASN A 138 4.23 -2.64 9.91
N GLU A 139 4.02 -1.97 8.77
CA GLU A 139 4.98 -1.11 8.12
C GLU A 139 4.36 0.25 7.79
N GLY A 140 5.17 1.18 7.28
CA GLY A 140 4.66 2.42 6.74
C GLY A 140 5.55 3.06 5.70
N ILE A 141 4.92 3.94 4.93
CA ILE A 141 5.55 4.79 3.92
C ILE A 141 5.22 6.25 4.20
N VAL A 142 6.10 7.14 3.77
CA VAL A 142 5.83 8.57 3.69
C VAL A 142 5.73 8.95 2.23
N MET A 143 4.61 9.56 1.86
CA MET A 143 4.38 10.14 0.55
C MET A 143 4.37 11.66 0.64
N GLU A 144 4.97 12.31 -0.35
CA GLU A 144 4.93 13.75 -0.54
C GLU A 144 4.25 14.08 -1.88
N PRO A 145 3.36 15.08 -1.93
CA PRO A 145 2.92 15.60 -3.21
C PRO A 145 4.04 16.47 -3.82
N LYS A 146 4.27 16.38 -5.13
CA LYS A 146 5.29 17.20 -5.80
C LYS A 146 4.88 18.67 -5.89
N SER A 147 3.57 18.95 -5.82
CA SER A 147 2.99 20.29 -5.77
C SER A 147 2.03 20.41 -4.57
N ILE A 148 1.60 21.64 -4.25
CA ILE A 148 0.61 21.85 -3.19
C ILE A 148 -0.73 21.28 -3.68
N LEU A 149 -1.33 20.40 -2.88
CA LEU A 149 -2.63 19.82 -3.19
C LEU A 149 -3.75 20.78 -2.84
N GLU A 150 -4.71 20.93 -3.75
CA GLU A 150 -5.95 21.67 -3.48
C GLU A 150 -6.76 21.00 -2.37
N ASN A 151 -6.85 19.65 -2.41
CA ASN A 151 -7.60 18.86 -1.45
C ASN A 151 -6.78 17.68 -0.91
N PRO A 152 -5.87 17.91 0.05
CA PRO A 152 -5.07 16.84 0.65
C PRO A 152 -5.91 15.82 1.41
N ILE A 153 -7.10 16.20 1.89
CA ILE A 153 -7.99 15.32 2.65
C ILE A 153 -8.59 14.26 1.74
N GLU A 154 -9.06 14.65 0.55
CA GLU A 154 -9.61 13.69 -0.41
C GLU A 154 -8.55 12.68 -0.86
N ALA A 155 -7.31 13.13 -1.10
CA ALA A 155 -6.20 12.23 -1.41
C ALA A 155 -5.99 11.22 -0.28
N ALA A 156 -5.89 11.69 0.97
CA ALA A 156 -5.71 10.81 2.12
C ALA A 156 -6.89 9.86 2.33
N LEU A 157 -8.12 10.32 2.08
CA LEU A 157 -9.35 9.52 2.18
C LEU A 157 -9.28 8.35 1.22
N LYS A 158 -9.01 8.61 -0.06
CA LYS A 158 -8.93 7.56 -1.10
C LYS A 158 -7.78 6.59 -0.82
N VAL A 159 -6.61 7.08 -0.41
CA VAL A 159 -5.48 6.21 -0.03
C VAL A 159 -5.84 5.33 1.18
N SER A 160 -6.56 5.88 2.18
CA SER A 160 -6.97 5.11 3.37
C SER A 160 -7.94 3.96 3.06
N MET A 161 -8.59 4.00 1.89
CA MET A 161 -9.52 2.97 1.44
C MET A 161 -8.84 1.82 0.70
N VAL A 162 -7.56 1.94 0.32
CA VAL A 162 -6.82 0.86 -0.32
C VAL A 162 -6.72 -0.35 0.62
N GLU A 163 -6.77 -1.55 0.04
CA GLU A 163 -6.68 -2.78 0.82
C GLU A 163 -5.34 -2.86 1.59
N HIS A 164 -5.36 -3.48 2.77
CA HIS A 164 -4.21 -3.56 3.70
C HIS A 164 -3.66 -2.22 4.24
N VAL A 165 -4.09 -1.05 3.73
CA VAL A 165 -3.85 0.23 4.39
C VAL A 165 -4.67 0.28 5.68
N LEU A 166 -3.99 0.50 6.80
CA LEU A 166 -4.59 0.59 8.12
C LEU A 166 -5.05 2.03 8.37
N MET A 167 -4.17 2.99 8.08
CA MET A 167 -4.36 4.39 8.42
C MET A 167 -3.53 5.29 7.52
N VAL A 168 -4.03 6.50 7.26
CA VAL A 168 -3.28 7.59 6.65
C VAL A 168 -3.29 8.79 7.58
N ASN A 169 -2.10 9.29 7.90
CA ASN A 169 -1.92 10.51 8.68
C ASN A 169 -1.43 11.65 7.78
N ILE A 170 -2.11 12.78 7.82
CA ILE A 170 -1.63 14.03 7.22
C ILE A 170 -0.77 14.75 8.25
N LYS A 171 0.46 15.08 7.90
CA LYS A 171 1.45 15.75 8.77
C LYS A 171 2.02 16.98 8.10
N GLU A 172 2.35 18.00 8.89
CA GLU A 172 3.12 19.15 8.39
C GLU A 172 4.54 18.71 8.05
N VAL A 173 5.10 19.32 7.01
CA VAL A 173 6.53 19.16 6.73
C VAL A 173 7.31 19.94 7.80
N PRO A 174 8.24 19.32 8.53
CA PRO A 174 9.03 20.03 9.52
C PRO A 174 9.79 21.17 8.83
N THR A 175 9.50 22.39 9.24
CA THR A 175 10.30 23.56 8.88
C THR A 175 11.57 23.52 9.71
N THR A 176 12.73 23.46 9.07
CA THR A 176 14.00 23.69 9.76
C THR A 176 14.03 25.14 10.20
N THR A 177 13.60 25.43 11.42
CA THR A 177 13.83 26.72 12.04
C THR A 177 15.33 26.83 12.28
N THR A 178 16.03 27.50 11.36
CA THR A 178 17.42 27.93 11.60
C THR A 178 17.40 28.72 12.91
N PRO A 179 18.19 28.36 13.92
CA PRO A 179 18.33 29.19 15.11
C PRO A 179 18.87 30.53 14.63
N LEU A 180 18.14 31.62 14.88
CA LEU A 180 18.71 32.95 14.78
C LEU A 180 19.88 32.98 15.76
N THR A 181 21.10 32.94 15.22
CA THR A 181 22.29 33.32 15.96
C THR A 181 22.05 34.75 16.41
N VAL A 182 21.74 34.92 17.69
CA VAL A 182 21.81 36.21 18.36
C VAL A 182 23.29 36.55 18.36
N ASP A 183 23.70 37.38 17.41
CA ASP A 183 24.99 38.04 17.42
C ASP A 183 25.10 38.78 18.76
N THR A 184 25.82 38.17 19.69
CA THR A 184 26.25 38.86 20.91
C THR A 184 27.57 39.50 20.56
N GLU A 185 27.46 40.71 20.01
CA GLU A 185 28.57 41.64 19.85
C GLU A 185 29.22 41.85 21.23
N LYS A 186 30.53 41.63 21.31
CA LYS A 186 31.36 42.04 22.45
C LYS A 186 32.76 42.40 21.99
#